data_AF-L0JWS9-F1
#
_entry.id   AF-L0JWS9-F1
#
_cell.length_a   1.000
_cell.length_b   1.000
_cell.length_c   1.000
_cell.angle_alpha   90.00
_cell.angle_beta   90.00
_cell.angle_gamma   90.00
#
_symmetry.space_group_name_H-M   'P 1'
#
loop_
_entity.id
_entity.type
_entity.pdbx_description
1 polymer ?
#
loop_
_entity_poly.entity_id
_entity_poly.type
_entity_poly.pdbx_seq_one_letter_code
_entity_poly.pdbx_strand_id
1 'polypeptide(L)'
;MLDELLGRASLKERIDELEEENERLRKRYEAESERRSEAVTARQDAEERQNRLEDRIAQLEGELERIEADAGGPTVRRRVELRGRRLEDVLDRLRSIRTGPEGALTASLADDVPETVRTELGDVLDERVALLEDAAPCLCCVDDAGLVSVTLDPPVDPGLEPTWTDRFRLEREWFLPTGRHVLALVRADLFALGVYEGDERVDYRGFESDVKGNHSKGGFSQARFERIRDDQIDAHLERCREVLAERDAERLYVVGQRGVVDALVEEAALEPAATAAVDATGDPKEALEDARRSFWTTTLTVV
;
A
#
# COMPACT_ATOMS: atom_id res chain seq x y z
N MET A 1 -43.65 43.88 -47.58
CA MET A 1 -44.53 45.05 -47.39
C MET A 1 -45.88 44.71 -46.71
N LEU A 2 -46.65 43.69 -47.12
CA LEU A 2 -47.88 43.27 -46.40
C LEU A 2 -47.61 42.44 -45.11
N ASP A 3 -46.51 41.69 -45.06
CA ASP A 3 -46.13 40.86 -43.90
C ASP A 3 -45.53 41.67 -42.72
N GLU A 4 -44.99 42.87 -42.97
CA GLU A 4 -44.52 43.82 -41.92
C GLU A 4 -45.67 44.59 -41.28
N LEU A 5 -46.71 44.95 -42.06
CA LEU A 5 -47.87 45.71 -41.59
C LEU A 5 -48.85 44.90 -40.72
N LEU A 6 -48.73 43.56 -40.71
CA LEU A 6 -49.62 42.64 -39.99
C LEU A 6 -48.95 41.88 -38.84
N GLY A 7 -47.72 42.26 -38.43
CA GLY A 7 -47.00 41.60 -37.32
C GLY A 7 -46.56 40.16 -37.61
N ARG A 8 -46.66 39.72 -38.87
CA ARG A 8 -46.33 38.36 -39.30
C ARG A 8 -44.82 38.14 -39.41
N ALA A 9 -44.08 39.19 -39.76
CA ALA A 9 -42.62 39.17 -39.78
C ALA A 9 -42.01 38.96 -38.37
N SER A 10 -42.48 39.69 -37.36
CA SER A 10 -42.02 39.52 -35.97
C SER A 10 -42.40 38.16 -35.38
N LEU A 11 -43.54 37.60 -35.79
CA LEU A 11 -43.93 36.25 -35.38
C LEU A 11 -43.07 35.18 -36.05
N LYS A 12 -42.67 35.34 -37.32
CA LYS A 12 -41.72 34.44 -37.98
C LYS A 12 -40.35 34.48 -37.32
N GLU A 13 -39.83 35.66 -37.04
CA GLU A 13 -38.55 35.82 -36.34
C GLU A 13 -38.57 35.19 -34.94
N ARG A 14 -39.69 35.33 -34.22
CA ARG A 14 -39.89 34.67 -32.92
C ARG A 14 -40.03 33.14 -33.04
N ILE A 15 -40.63 32.65 -34.12
CA ILE A 15 -40.71 31.21 -34.41
C ILE A 15 -39.30 30.67 -34.68
N ASP A 16 -38.53 31.34 -35.54
CA ASP A 16 -37.16 30.94 -35.88
C ASP A 16 -36.25 30.94 -34.62
N GLU A 17 -36.36 31.96 -33.77
CA GLU A 17 -35.64 32.03 -32.49
C GLU A 17 -36.04 30.88 -31.54
N LEU A 18 -37.34 30.60 -31.43
CA LEU A 18 -37.85 29.50 -30.60
C LEU A 18 -37.46 28.13 -31.15
N GLU A 19 -37.39 27.96 -32.48
CA GLU A 19 -36.94 26.73 -33.13
C GLU A 19 -35.45 26.48 -32.88
N GLU A 20 -34.61 27.51 -33.00
CA GLU A 20 -33.19 27.43 -32.63
C GLU A 20 -33.00 27.12 -31.14
N GLU A 21 -33.78 27.77 -30.27
CA GLU A 21 -33.73 27.50 -28.83
C GLU A 21 -34.17 26.07 -28.52
N ASN A 22 -35.21 25.56 -29.20
CA ASN A 22 -35.66 24.18 -29.06
C ASN A 22 -34.58 23.19 -29.50
N GLU A 23 -33.89 23.45 -30.61
CA GLU A 23 -32.80 22.60 -31.09
C GLU A 23 -31.62 22.59 -30.12
N ARG A 24 -31.24 23.75 -29.55
CA ARG A 24 -30.19 23.85 -28.52
C ARG A 24 -30.59 23.14 -27.23
N LEU A 25 -31.86 23.20 -26.82
CA LEU A 25 -32.36 22.47 -25.65
C LEU A 25 -32.39 20.96 -25.88
N ARG A 26 -32.82 20.50 -27.06
CA ARG A 26 -32.78 19.07 -27.44
C ARG A 26 -31.37 18.51 -27.42
N LYS A 27 -30.42 19.19 -28.06
CA LYS A 27 -29.00 18.76 -28.05
C LYS A 27 -28.42 18.67 -26.63
N ARG A 28 -28.77 19.63 -25.76
CA ARG A 28 -28.36 19.59 -24.33
C ARG A 28 -28.98 18.42 -23.58
N TYR A 29 -30.27 18.15 -23.81
CA TYR A 29 -30.97 17.03 -23.19
C TYR A 29 -30.40 15.69 -23.68
N GLU A 30 -30.15 15.54 -24.97
CA GLU A 30 -29.52 14.34 -25.54
C GLU A 30 -28.13 14.09 -24.92
N ALA A 31 -27.28 15.12 -24.86
CA ALA A 31 -25.95 15.01 -24.25
C ALA A 31 -25.99 14.75 -22.74
N GLU A 32 -27.03 15.18 -22.02
CA GLU A 32 -27.22 14.86 -20.60
C GLU A 32 -27.75 13.44 -20.41
N SER A 33 -28.69 13.02 -21.26
CA SER A 33 -29.23 11.66 -21.29
C SER A 33 -28.14 10.63 -21.62
N GLU A 34 -27.26 10.93 -22.58
CA GLU A 34 -26.09 10.09 -22.91
C GLU A 34 -25.15 9.98 -21.71
N ARG A 35 -24.73 11.10 -21.11
CA ARG A 35 -23.87 11.09 -19.91
C ARG A 35 -24.48 10.30 -18.76
N ARG A 36 -25.80 10.40 -18.56
CA ARG A 36 -26.50 9.64 -17.53
C ARG A 36 -26.51 8.15 -17.84
N SER A 37 -26.73 7.77 -19.10
CA SER A 37 -26.66 6.37 -19.53
C SER A 37 -25.27 5.80 -19.32
N GLU A 38 -24.22 6.52 -19.73
CA GLU A 38 -22.83 6.12 -19.54
C GLU A 38 -22.47 5.96 -18.06
N ALA A 39 -22.89 6.88 -17.20
CA ALA A 39 -22.67 6.80 -15.76
C ALA A 39 -23.36 5.58 -15.13
N VAL A 40 -24.58 5.23 -15.58
CA VAL A 40 -25.29 4.03 -15.12
C VAL A 40 -24.56 2.76 -15.56
N THR A 41 -24.13 2.69 -16.83
CA THR A 41 -23.36 1.55 -17.34
C THR A 41 -22.04 1.40 -16.56
N ALA A 42 -21.30 2.48 -16.36
CA ALA A 42 -20.05 2.45 -15.59
C ALA A 42 -20.26 1.96 -14.15
N ARG A 43 -21.39 2.34 -13.51
CA ARG A 43 -21.74 1.85 -12.19
C ARG A 43 -22.06 0.35 -12.20
N GLN A 44 -22.82 -0.12 -13.18
CA GLN A 44 -23.16 -1.54 -13.33
C GLN A 44 -21.91 -2.40 -13.58
N ASP A 45 -20.99 -1.93 -14.43
CA ASP A 45 -19.72 -2.62 -14.68
C ASP A 45 -18.86 -2.70 -13.42
N ALA A 46 -18.85 -1.65 -12.59
CA ALA A 46 -18.17 -1.64 -11.30
C ALA A 46 -18.80 -2.60 -10.29
N GLU A 47 -20.13 -2.60 -10.17
CA GLU A 47 -20.89 -3.54 -9.32
C GLU A 47 -20.65 -5.00 -9.75
N GLU A 48 -20.66 -5.29 -11.06
CA GLU A 48 -20.39 -6.63 -11.57
C GLU A 48 -18.96 -7.08 -11.26
N ARG A 49 -17.98 -6.17 -11.40
CA ARG A 49 -16.60 -6.46 -11.03
C ARG A 49 -16.45 -6.71 -9.53
N GLN A 50 -17.14 -5.95 -8.69
CA GLN A 50 -17.15 -6.17 -7.24
C GLN A 50 -17.68 -7.56 -6.91
N ASN A 51 -18.86 -7.93 -7.44
CA ASN A 51 -19.46 -9.24 -7.19
C ASN A 51 -18.52 -10.38 -7.64
N ARG A 52 -17.88 -10.26 -8.80
CA ARG A 52 -16.90 -11.26 -9.28
C ARG A 52 -15.68 -11.37 -8.36
N LEU A 53 -15.21 -10.26 -7.78
CA LEU A 53 -14.10 -10.26 -6.83
C LEU A 53 -14.52 -10.89 -5.49
N GLU A 54 -15.71 -10.58 -5.00
CA GLU A 54 -16.29 -11.18 -3.78
C GLU A 54 -16.47 -12.70 -3.94
N ASP A 55 -17.04 -13.15 -5.06
CA ASP A 55 -17.17 -14.57 -5.39
C ASP A 55 -15.79 -15.26 -5.44
N ARG A 56 -14.78 -14.58 -5.99
CA ARG A 56 -13.42 -15.12 -6.07
C ARG A 56 -12.77 -15.19 -4.69
N ILE A 57 -12.99 -14.20 -3.83
CA ILE A 57 -12.52 -14.23 -2.44
C ILE A 57 -13.15 -15.41 -1.71
N ALA A 58 -14.48 -15.57 -1.76
CA ALA A 58 -15.17 -16.69 -1.13
C ALA A 58 -14.67 -18.06 -1.65
N GLN A 59 -14.41 -18.16 -2.96
CA GLN A 59 -13.79 -19.36 -3.53
C GLN A 59 -12.39 -19.61 -2.96
N LEU A 60 -11.53 -18.59 -2.92
CA LEU A 60 -10.16 -18.70 -2.42
C LEU A 60 -10.14 -19.03 -0.93
N GLU A 61 -11.01 -18.43 -0.13
CA GLU A 61 -11.19 -18.75 1.30
C GLU A 61 -11.59 -20.22 1.49
N GLY A 62 -12.52 -20.74 0.68
CA GLY A 62 -12.91 -22.16 0.73
C GLY A 62 -11.87 -23.12 0.13
N GLU A 63 -10.99 -22.66 -0.75
CA GLU A 63 -9.80 -23.42 -1.18
C GLU A 63 -8.74 -23.44 -0.07
N LEU A 64 -8.49 -22.30 0.58
CA LEU A 64 -7.58 -22.18 1.71
C LEU A 64 -8.02 -23.04 2.89
N GLU A 65 -9.29 -22.99 3.30
CA GLU A 65 -9.83 -23.79 4.40
C GLU A 65 -9.67 -25.30 4.12
N ARG A 66 -9.86 -25.73 2.86
CA ARG A 66 -9.63 -27.13 2.46
C ARG A 66 -8.15 -27.51 2.51
N ILE A 67 -7.27 -26.62 2.03
CA ILE A 67 -5.82 -26.85 2.10
C ILE A 67 -5.36 -26.92 3.57
N GLU A 68 -5.84 -26.02 4.43
CA GLU A 68 -5.55 -26.02 5.87
C GLU A 68 -6.09 -27.29 6.56
N ALA A 69 -7.29 -27.75 6.20
CA ALA A 69 -7.87 -28.97 6.74
C ALA A 69 -7.14 -30.24 6.26
N ASP A 70 -6.71 -30.28 4.99
CA ASP A 70 -6.01 -31.41 4.38
C ASP A 70 -4.51 -31.45 4.77
N ALA A 71 -3.91 -30.31 5.10
CA ALA A 71 -2.50 -30.22 5.47
C ALA A 71 -2.19 -30.85 6.83
N GLY A 72 -3.16 -30.96 7.74
CA GLY A 72 -3.00 -31.58 9.06
C GLY A 72 -1.88 -30.97 9.93
N GLY A 73 -1.36 -29.82 9.52
CA GLY A 73 -0.21 -29.17 10.12
C GLY A 73 -0.59 -28.16 11.20
N PRO A 74 0.42 -27.53 11.83
CA PRO A 74 0.18 -26.51 12.84
C PRO A 74 -0.50 -25.28 12.24
N THR A 75 -1.38 -24.65 13.02
CA THR A 75 -2.11 -23.44 12.63
C THR A 75 -1.68 -22.25 13.46
N VAL A 76 -1.70 -21.06 12.84
CA VAL A 76 -1.45 -19.79 13.52
C VAL A 76 -2.48 -19.59 14.62
N ARG A 77 -2.02 -19.45 15.87
CA ARG A 77 -2.93 -19.26 17.01
C ARG A 77 -3.60 -17.90 17.00
N ARG A 78 -2.87 -16.88 16.56
CA ARG A 78 -3.35 -15.50 16.58
C ARG A 78 -2.50 -14.62 15.66
N ARG A 79 -3.16 -13.74 14.91
CA ARG A 79 -2.54 -12.65 14.16
C ARG A 79 -3.17 -11.31 14.55
N VAL A 80 -2.37 -10.29 14.82
CA VAL A 80 -2.84 -8.95 15.25
C VAL A 80 -1.96 -7.87 14.66
N GLU A 81 -2.58 -6.84 14.09
CA GLU A 81 -1.90 -5.60 13.72
C GLU A 81 -1.75 -4.66 14.93
N LEU A 82 -0.54 -4.19 15.15
CA LEU A 82 -0.14 -3.36 16.29
C LEU A 82 0.49 -2.06 15.80
N ARG A 83 0.21 -0.97 16.53
CA ARG A 83 0.74 0.37 16.24
C ARG A 83 0.69 1.29 17.46
N GLY A 84 1.50 2.34 17.43
CA GLY A 84 1.61 3.37 18.48
C GLY A 84 1.75 2.75 19.87
N ARG A 85 1.04 3.30 20.86
CA ARG A 85 1.09 2.85 22.27
C ARG A 85 0.88 1.35 22.46
N ARG A 86 0.01 0.72 21.66
CA ARG A 86 -0.26 -0.72 21.81
C ARG A 86 0.94 -1.55 21.35
N LEU A 87 1.63 -1.12 20.30
CA LEU A 87 2.87 -1.75 19.85
C LEU A 87 3.98 -1.54 20.89
N GLU A 88 4.14 -0.31 21.39
CA GLU A 88 5.08 0.01 22.47
C GLU A 88 4.89 -0.90 23.69
N ASP A 89 3.65 -1.06 24.18
CA ASP A 89 3.33 -1.92 25.32
C ASP A 89 3.71 -3.38 25.06
N VAL A 90 3.51 -3.88 23.84
CA VAL A 90 3.85 -5.27 23.47
C VAL A 90 5.37 -5.44 23.40
N LEU A 91 6.08 -4.51 22.77
CA LEU A 91 7.54 -4.53 22.71
C LEU A 91 8.17 -4.47 24.11
N ASP A 92 7.64 -3.61 24.99
CA ASP A 92 8.11 -3.51 26.38
C ASP A 92 7.84 -4.80 27.16
N ARG A 93 6.70 -5.45 26.94
CA ARG A 93 6.41 -6.78 27.54
C ARG A 93 7.39 -7.84 27.05
N LEU A 94 7.63 -7.94 25.73
CA LEU A 94 8.59 -8.89 25.19
C LEU A 94 10.00 -8.64 25.73
N ARG A 95 10.45 -7.38 25.74
CA ARG A 95 11.75 -6.97 26.32
C ARG A 95 11.86 -7.23 27.82
N SER A 96 10.75 -7.31 28.54
CA SER A 96 10.73 -7.57 29.99
C SER A 96 10.98 -9.05 30.35
N ILE A 97 10.84 -9.96 29.39
CA ILE A 97 11.07 -11.39 29.60
C ILE A 97 12.56 -11.63 29.86
N ARG A 98 12.82 -12.49 30.85
CA ARG A 98 14.16 -12.89 31.28
C ARG A 98 14.19 -14.41 31.41
N THR A 99 15.21 -15.01 30.82
CA THR A 99 15.45 -16.45 30.83
C THR A 99 16.80 -16.76 31.47
N GLY A 100 17.16 -18.04 31.52
CA GLY A 100 18.56 -18.42 31.71
C GLY A 100 19.43 -17.95 30.53
N PRO A 101 20.77 -18.08 30.65
CA PRO A 101 21.65 -17.92 29.50
C PRO A 101 21.17 -18.80 28.34
N GLU A 102 21.17 -18.25 27.13
CA GLU A 102 20.74 -18.95 25.91
C GLU A 102 19.27 -19.41 25.91
N GLY A 103 18.40 -18.81 26.73
CA GLY A 103 16.99 -19.19 26.81
C GLY A 103 16.04 -18.40 25.91
N ALA A 104 16.48 -17.31 25.29
CA ALA A 104 15.64 -16.48 24.41
C ALA A 104 16.31 -16.25 23.05
N LEU A 105 15.73 -16.81 21.99
CA LEU A 105 16.14 -16.59 20.62
C LEU A 105 15.52 -15.30 20.07
N THR A 106 16.35 -14.50 19.40
CA THR A 106 15.87 -13.47 18.47
C THR A 106 16.55 -13.67 17.12
N ALA A 107 15.77 -13.75 16.04
CA ALA A 107 16.28 -13.98 14.69
C ALA A 107 15.51 -13.19 13.64
N SER A 108 16.20 -12.43 12.77
CA SER A 108 15.59 -11.87 11.57
C SER A 108 15.54 -12.94 10.49
N LEU A 109 14.36 -13.19 9.94
CA LEU A 109 14.09 -14.16 8.88
C LEU A 109 13.69 -13.37 7.64
N ALA A 110 14.39 -13.61 6.53
CA ALA A 110 14.11 -13.00 5.23
C ALA A 110 13.07 -13.85 4.47
N ASP A 111 13.47 -14.53 3.39
CA ASP A 111 12.54 -15.36 2.61
C ASP A 111 12.47 -16.82 3.11
N ASP A 112 13.51 -17.27 3.82
CA ASP A 112 13.64 -18.65 4.29
C ASP A 112 14.14 -18.71 5.74
N VAL A 113 13.82 -19.81 6.43
CA VAL A 113 14.39 -20.12 7.75
C VAL A 113 15.75 -20.81 7.56
N PRO A 114 16.86 -20.23 8.09
CA PRO A 114 18.17 -20.89 8.02
C PRO A 114 18.16 -22.26 8.70
N GLU A 115 18.85 -23.24 8.13
CA GLU A 115 18.85 -24.62 8.66
C GLU A 115 19.32 -24.69 10.12
N THR A 116 20.26 -23.81 10.51
CA THR A 116 20.70 -23.66 11.89
C THR A 116 19.54 -23.29 12.82
N VAL A 117 18.75 -22.29 12.43
CA VAL A 117 17.57 -21.86 13.20
C VAL A 117 16.50 -22.95 13.21
N ARG A 118 16.26 -23.60 12.07
CA ARG A 118 15.31 -24.73 11.96
C ARG A 118 15.69 -25.88 12.91
N THR A 119 16.98 -26.22 12.98
CA THR A 119 17.49 -27.27 13.87
C THR A 119 17.33 -26.86 15.34
N GLU A 120 17.74 -25.66 15.70
CA GLU A 120 17.65 -25.14 17.08
C GLU A 120 16.20 -25.01 17.56
N LEU A 121 15.28 -24.61 16.68
CA LEU A 121 13.87 -24.48 16.99
C LEU A 121 13.09 -25.79 16.91
N GLY A 122 13.61 -26.83 16.26
CA GLY A 122 12.95 -28.13 16.14
C GLY A 122 12.56 -28.72 17.49
N ASP A 123 13.41 -28.57 18.51
CA ASP A 123 13.15 -29.09 19.86
C ASP A 123 12.03 -28.34 20.60
N VAL A 124 11.76 -27.07 20.24
CA VAL A 124 10.81 -26.19 20.94
C VAL A 124 9.50 -26.02 20.17
N LEU A 125 9.60 -25.83 18.86
CA LEU A 125 8.48 -25.57 17.96
C LEU A 125 7.97 -26.83 17.28
N ASP A 126 8.82 -27.87 17.14
CA ASP A 126 8.49 -29.11 16.44
C ASP A 126 7.97 -28.80 15.02
N GLU A 127 6.81 -29.31 14.63
CA GLU A 127 6.20 -29.03 13.34
C GLU A 127 5.91 -27.53 13.11
N ARG A 128 5.81 -26.71 14.17
CA ARG A 128 5.45 -25.28 14.10
C ARG A 128 6.55 -24.41 13.49
N VAL A 129 7.74 -24.96 13.22
CA VAL A 129 8.76 -24.25 12.43
C VAL A 129 8.24 -23.87 11.04
N ALA A 130 7.33 -24.66 10.46
CA ALA A 130 6.68 -24.31 9.18
C ALA A 130 5.91 -22.97 9.24
N LEU A 131 5.34 -22.62 10.40
CA LEU A 131 4.66 -21.33 10.59
C LEU A 131 5.60 -20.13 10.53
N LEU A 132 6.91 -20.33 10.73
CA LEU A 132 7.91 -19.28 10.57
C LEU A 132 8.22 -19.03 9.10
N GLU A 133 8.21 -20.08 8.27
CA GLU A 133 8.38 -19.98 6.82
C GLU A 133 7.22 -19.18 6.21
N ASP A 134 5.99 -19.46 6.64
CA ASP A 134 4.80 -18.71 6.21
C ASP A 134 4.76 -17.26 6.70
N ALA A 135 5.47 -16.95 7.79
CA ALA A 135 5.49 -15.62 8.39
C ALA A 135 6.63 -14.75 7.86
N ALA A 136 7.58 -15.30 7.11
CA ALA A 136 8.75 -14.58 6.61
C ALA A 136 8.35 -13.59 5.48
N PRO A 137 8.96 -12.40 5.39
CA PRO A 137 10.01 -11.86 6.27
C PRO A 137 9.48 -11.43 7.63
N CYS A 138 10.18 -11.79 8.71
CA CYS A 138 9.78 -11.44 10.07
C CYS A 138 10.94 -11.50 11.08
N LEU A 139 10.76 -10.84 12.22
CA LEU A 139 11.57 -10.99 13.41
C LEU A 139 10.94 -12.04 14.34
N CYS A 140 11.60 -13.18 14.49
CA CYS A 140 11.17 -14.28 15.34
C CYS A 140 11.70 -14.10 16.78
N CYS A 141 10.82 -14.34 17.76
CA CYS A 141 11.12 -14.34 19.20
C CYS A 141 10.56 -15.62 19.83
N VAL A 142 11.45 -16.52 20.24
CA VAL A 142 11.09 -17.81 20.85
C VAL A 142 11.91 -18.04 22.10
N ASP A 143 11.28 -18.52 23.18
CA ASP A 143 12.01 -19.01 24.36
C ASP A 143 12.14 -20.53 24.40
N ASP A 144 13.17 -21.00 25.11
CA ASP A 144 13.53 -22.40 25.31
C ASP A 144 12.47 -23.24 26.03
N ALA A 145 11.59 -22.60 26.80
CA ALA A 145 10.49 -23.25 27.52
C ALA A 145 9.18 -23.27 26.71
N GLY A 146 9.14 -22.67 25.51
CA GLY A 146 7.97 -22.58 24.65
C GLY A 146 6.84 -21.69 25.19
N LEU A 147 7.14 -20.78 26.14
CA LEU A 147 6.14 -19.87 26.70
C LEU A 147 5.77 -18.72 25.74
N VAL A 148 6.73 -18.32 24.93
CA VAL A 148 6.69 -17.28 23.92
C VAL A 148 7.23 -17.85 22.63
N SER A 149 6.41 -17.71 21.61
CA SER A 149 6.65 -18.16 20.26
C SER A 149 5.88 -17.21 19.37
N VAL A 150 6.54 -16.12 18.98
CA VAL A 150 5.91 -15.03 18.22
C VAL A 150 6.82 -14.56 17.10
N THR A 151 6.21 -14.12 16.01
CA THR A 151 6.88 -13.36 14.97
C THR A 151 6.30 -11.95 14.91
N LEU A 152 7.16 -11.01 14.56
CA LEU A 152 6.83 -9.60 14.35
C LEU A 152 7.25 -9.24 12.93
N ASP A 153 6.46 -8.41 12.25
CA ASP A 153 6.82 -7.83 10.96
C ASP A 153 7.32 -6.38 11.16
N PRO A 154 8.65 -6.17 11.36
CA PRO A 154 9.20 -4.84 11.56
C PRO A 154 9.24 -4.04 10.25
N PRO A 155 8.79 -2.76 10.25
CA PRO A 155 8.92 -1.86 9.11
C PRO A 155 10.34 -1.63 8.62
N VAL A 156 11.33 -1.82 9.50
CA VAL A 156 12.75 -1.69 9.18
C VAL A 156 13.43 -3.01 9.54
N ASP A 157 14.07 -3.65 8.56
CA ASP A 157 14.78 -4.90 8.78
C ASP A 157 15.91 -4.71 9.82
N PRO A 158 15.88 -5.44 10.95
CA PRO A 158 16.93 -5.40 11.95
C PRO A 158 18.30 -5.90 11.44
N GLY A 159 18.33 -6.71 10.38
CA GLY A 159 19.56 -7.33 9.87
C GLY A 159 20.29 -8.18 10.92
N LEU A 160 19.53 -8.75 11.87
CA LEU A 160 20.09 -9.47 13.01
C LEU A 160 20.40 -10.92 12.67
N GLU A 161 21.62 -11.35 12.99
CA GLU A 161 21.95 -12.76 13.03
C GLU A 161 21.19 -13.46 14.18
N PRO A 162 20.73 -14.71 13.97
CA PRO A 162 20.08 -15.50 15.02
C PRO A 162 20.96 -15.60 16.26
N THR A 163 20.43 -15.18 17.40
CA THR A 163 21.19 -15.18 18.66
C THR A 163 20.32 -15.60 19.82
N TRP A 164 20.80 -16.58 20.59
CA TRP A 164 20.26 -16.94 21.90
C TRP A 164 20.89 -16.10 23.01
N THR A 165 20.07 -15.45 23.83
CA THR A 165 20.52 -14.69 25.00
C THR A 165 19.60 -14.91 26.20
N ASP A 166 19.78 -14.12 27.27
CA ASP A 166 18.91 -14.15 28.45
C ASP A 166 17.61 -13.30 28.30
N ARG A 167 17.39 -12.74 27.10
CA ARG A 167 16.26 -11.84 26.76
C ARG A 167 16.06 -11.67 25.25
N PHE A 168 14.90 -11.17 24.83
CA PHE A 168 14.69 -10.78 23.43
C PHE A 168 15.43 -9.48 23.08
N ARG A 169 16.09 -9.46 21.92
CA ARG A 169 16.82 -8.29 21.39
C ARG A 169 15.93 -7.53 20.42
N LEU A 170 15.09 -6.66 20.97
CA LEU A 170 14.22 -5.77 20.19
C LEU A 170 14.78 -4.36 20.28
N GLU A 171 14.84 -3.59 19.20
CA GLU A 171 15.08 -2.13 19.25
C GLU A 171 13.87 -1.35 18.76
N ARG A 172 13.60 -0.20 19.41
CA ARG A 172 12.39 0.59 19.12
C ARG A 172 12.41 1.18 17.71
N GLU A 173 13.59 1.51 17.19
CA GLU A 173 13.73 2.12 15.87
C GLU A 173 13.34 1.20 14.71
N TRP A 174 13.25 -0.12 14.96
CA TRP A 174 12.76 -1.06 13.94
C TRP A 174 11.24 -0.99 13.76
N PHE A 175 10.53 -0.52 14.78
CA PHE A 175 9.07 -0.60 14.88
C PHE A 175 8.39 0.76 14.96
N LEU A 176 9.12 1.79 15.41
CA LEU A 176 8.56 3.08 15.76
C LEU A 176 9.30 4.22 15.05
N PRO A 177 8.57 5.28 14.68
CA PRO A 177 9.15 6.47 14.08
C PRO A 177 10.02 7.20 15.11
N THR A 178 11.34 7.07 15.00
CA THR A 178 12.30 7.66 15.94
C THR A 178 13.23 8.66 15.24
N GLY A 179 13.53 9.75 15.95
CA GLY A 179 14.41 10.81 15.45
C GLY A 179 13.83 11.57 14.24
N ARG A 180 14.69 12.35 13.60
CA ARG A 180 14.35 13.12 12.40
C ARG A 180 14.49 12.23 11.17
N HIS A 181 13.43 12.13 10.36
CA HIS A 181 13.42 11.26 9.19
C HIS A 181 12.49 11.80 8.09
N VAL A 182 12.70 11.30 6.86
CA VAL A 182 11.86 11.58 5.71
C VAL A 182 11.07 10.32 5.36
N LEU A 183 9.77 10.46 5.12
CA LEU A 183 8.94 9.44 4.51
C LEU A 183 8.42 9.95 3.16
N ALA A 184 8.74 9.23 2.09
CA ALA A 184 8.27 9.53 0.74
C ALA A 184 7.30 8.44 0.27
N LEU A 185 6.07 8.85 -0.06
CA LEU A 185 5.10 8.06 -0.79
C LEU A 185 5.29 8.28 -2.29
N VAL A 186 5.50 7.20 -3.03
CA VAL A 186 5.78 7.23 -4.47
C VAL A 186 4.87 6.24 -5.20
N ARG A 187 4.09 6.75 -6.14
CA ARG A 187 3.24 5.98 -7.04
C ARG A 187 3.51 6.43 -8.47
N ALA A 188 2.91 5.74 -9.43
CA ALA A 188 3.06 6.11 -10.84
C ALA A 188 2.55 7.54 -11.14
N ASP A 189 1.57 8.02 -10.38
CA ASP A 189 0.82 9.26 -10.60
C ASP A 189 0.86 10.22 -9.40
N LEU A 190 1.44 9.83 -8.27
CA LEU A 190 1.37 10.58 -7.02
C LEU A 190 2.68 10.51 -6.27
N PHE A 191 3.11 11.68 -5.80
CA PHE A 191 4.25 11.82 -4.91
C PHE A 191 3.89 12.66 -3.71
N ALA A 192 4.30 12.20 -2.52
CA ALA A 192 4.22 12.99 -1.32
C ALA A 192 5.41 12.70 -0.41
N LEU A 193 6.00 13.74 0.15
CA LEU A 193 7.14 13.69 1.04
C LEU A 193 6.78 14.44 2.32
N GLY A 194 7.04 13.81 3.45
CA GLY A 194 6.96 14.45 4.76
C GLY A 194 8.30 14.36 5.47
N VAL A 195 8.70 15.45 6.12
CA VAL A 195 9.79 15.46 7.11
C VAL A 195 9.16 15.34 8.48
N TYR A 196 9.68 14.43 9.30
CA TYR A 196 9.13 14.11 10.61
C TYR A 196 10.20 14.24 11.69
N GLU A 197 9.77 14.65 12.88
CA GLU A 197 10.52 14.54 14.14
C GLU A 197 9.74 13.62 15.07
N GLY A 198 10.14 12.34 15.12
CA GLY A 198 9.36 11.29 15.76
C GLY A 198 7.96 11.18 15.14
N ASP A 199 6.92 11.52 15.91
CA ASP A 199 5.54 11.44 15.44
C ASP A 199 5.00 12.70 14.75
N GLU A 200 5.72 13.81 14.82
CA GLU A 200 5.26 15.10 14.32
C GLU A 200 5.78 15.37 12.91
N ARG A 201 4.89 15.75 11.98
CA ARG A 201 5.29 16.20 10.64
C ARG A 201 5.65 17.68 10.70
N VAL A 202 6.90 18.00 10.38
CA VAL A 202 7.46 19.37 10.43
C VAL A 202 7.55 20.04 9.06
N ASP A 203 7.62 19.27 7.98
CA ASP A 203 7.57 19.79 6.60
C ASP A 203 6.83 18.81 5.67
N TYR A 204 6.32 19.34 4.55
CA TYR A 204 5.53 18.59 3.58
C TYR A 204 5.70 19.15 2.16
N ARG A 205 5.86 18.23 1.19
CA ARG A 205 5.80 18.51 -0.24
C ARG A 205 5.03 17.39 -0.94
N GLY A 206 4.12 17.71 -1.84
CA GLY A 206 3.40 16.67 -2.59
C GLY A 206 2.76 17.21 -3.86
N PHE A 207 2.60 16.34 -4.84
CA PHE A 207 2.02 16.65 -6.13
C PHE A 207 1.49 15.40 -6.82
N GLU A 208 0.55 15.62 -7.75
CA GLU A 208 0.01 14.60 -8.64
C GLU A 208 0.52 14.81 -10.06
N SER A 209 0.40 13.77 -10.87
CA SER A 209 0.78 13.75 -12.28
C SER A 209 -0.30 13.10 -13.10
N ASP A 210 -0.60 13.66 -14.26
CA ASP A 210 -1.61 13.14 -15.20
C ASP A 210 -1.11 11.88 -15.94
N VAL A 211 -0.70 10.85 -15.21
CA VAL A 211 -0.34 9.55 -15.78
C VAL A 211 -1.62 8.81 -16.11
N LYS A 212 -1.79 8.45 -17.38
CA LYS A 212 -3.01 7.73 -17.79
C LYS A 212 -3.07 6.36 -17.13
N GLY A 213 -4.26 5.98 -16.64
CA GLY A 213 -4.51 4.64 -16.11
C GLY A 213 -4.35 3.54 -17.17
N ASN A 214 -4.22 2.29 -16.71
CA ASN A 214 -4.15 1.13 -17.60
C ASN A 214 -5.44 1.00 -18.43
N HIS A 215 -5.32 1.05 -19.76
CA HIS A 215 -6.45 0.84 -20.65
C HIS A 215 -6.58 -0.65 -20.99
N SER A 216 -7.61 -1.31 -20.46
CA SER A 216 -7.89 -2.74 -20.71
C SER A 216 -8.48 -3.04 -22.09
N LYS A 217 -8.65 -2.03 -22.95
CA LYS A 217 -9.19 -2.21 -24.30
C LYS A 217 -8.08 -2.63 -25.25
N GLY A 218 -7.85 -3.94 -25.36
CA GLY A 218 -6.86 -4.52 -26.27
C GLY A 218 -7.12 -4.11 -27.72
N GLY A 219 -6.07 -3.63 -28.41
CA GLY A 219 -6.18 -3.20 -29.80
C GLY A 219 -4.91 -2.56 -30.35
N PHE A 220 -4.91 -2.25 -31.64
CA PHE A 220 -3.75 -1.74 -32.39
C PHE A 220 -3.12 -0.44 -31.85
N SER A 221 -3.79 0.28 -30.93
CA SER A 221 -3.26 1.49 -30.28
C SER A 221 -2.69 1.24 -28.87
N GLN A 222 -2.82 0.03 -28.34
CA GLN A 222 -2.42 -0.29 -26.95
C GLN A 222 -0.93 -0.01 -26.71
N ALA A 223 -0.04 -0.54 -27.56
CA ALA A 223 1.41 -0.34 -27.42
C ALA A 223 1.85 1.14 -27.49
N ARG A 224 1.06 2.01 -28.14
CA ARG A 224 1.32 3.46 -28.16
C ARG A 224 0.89 4.11 -26.85
N PHE A 225 -0.24 3.69 -26.27
CA PHE A 225 -0.70 4.21 -24.98
C PHE A 225 0.20 3.77 -23.83
N GLU A 226 0.66 2.53 -23.84
CA GLU A 226 1.65 2.01 -22.87
C GLU A 226 2.93 2.84 -22.93
N ARG A 227 3.51 3.06 -24.12
CA ARG A 227 4.69 3.93 -24.28
C ARG A 227 4.49 5.35 -23.78
N ILE A 228 3.37 5.99 -24.13
CA ILE A 228 3.08 7.34 -23.63
C ILE A 228 2.96 7.34 -22.11
N ARG A 229 2.35 6.31 -21.53
CA ARG A 229 2.20 6.17 -20.09
C ARG A 229 3.55 5.96 -19.41
N ASP A 230 4.42 5.13 -19.97
CA ASP A 230 5.76 4.89 -19.45
C ASP A 230 6.57 6.20 -19.48
N ASP A 231 6.56 6.94 -20.60
CA ASP A 231 7.19 8.27 -20.70
C ASP A 231 6.65 9.26 -19.64
N GLN A 232 5.36 9.18 -19.31
CA GLN A 232 4.74 10.00 -18.27
C GLN A 232 5.20 9.59 -16.86
N ILE A 233 5.36 8.29 -16.61
CA ILE A 233 5.88 7.77 -15.33
C ILE A 233 7.33 8.19 -15.16
N ASP A 234 8.15 8.08 -16.20
CA ASP A 234 9.56 8.48 -16.15
C ASP A 234 9.69 9.98 -15.82
N ALA A 235 8.89 10.83 -16.47
CA ALA A 235 8.83 12.26 -16.17
C ALA A 235 8.30 12.57 -14.76
N HIS A 236 7.42 11.72 -14.22
CA HIS A 236 6.99 11.83 -12.82
C HIS A 236 8.13 11.48 -11.87
N LEU A 237 8.79 10.34 -12.10
CA LEU A 237 9.89 9.87 -11.27
C LEU A 237 11.08 10.84 -11.28
N GLU A 238 11.39 11.46 -12.41
CA GLU A 238 12.42 12.51 -12.49
C GLU A 238 12.14 13.65 -11.51
N ARG A 239 10.90 14.15 -11.45
CA ARG A 239 10.49 15.17 -10.47
C ARG A 239 10.57 14.68 -9.03
N CYS A 240 10.22 13.40 -8.79
CA CYS A 240 10.38 12.79 -7.47
C CYS A 240 11.85 12.77 -7.02
N ARG A 241 12.77 12.46 -7.94
CA ARG A 241 14.23 12.46 -7.68
C ARG A 241 14.74 13.83 -7.31
N GLU A 242 14.35 14.86 -8.06
CA GLU A 242 14.73 16.24 -7.78
C GLU A 242 14.33 16.64 -6.35
N VAL A 243 13.10 16.32 -5.95
CA VAL A 243 12.59 16.65 -4.60
C VAL A 243 13.30 15.82 -3.52
N LEU A 244 13.59 14.54 -3.78
CA LEU A 244 14.33 13.68 -2.86
C LEU A 244 15.80 14.06 -2.73
N ALA A 245 16.42 14.65 -3.74
CA ALA A 245 17.80 15.14 -3.68
C ALA A 245 17.93 16.34 -2.73
N GLU A 246 16.87 17.12 -2.55
CA GLU A 246 16.81 18.28 -1.65
C GLU A 246 16.36 17.94 -0.21
N ARG A 247 16.24 16.65 0.13
CA ARG A 247 15.68 16.21 1.41
C ARG A 247 16.51 16.68 2.61
N ASP A 248 15.83 17.07 3.68
CA ASP A 248 16.43 17.59 4.92
C ASP A 248 16.47 16.54 6.06
N ALA A 249 16.86 15.31 5.72
CA ALA A 249 17.20 14.27 6.68
C ALA A 249 18.06 13.17 6.02
N GLU A 250 18.97 12.58 6.79
CA GLU A 250 19.76 11.42 6.34
C GLU A 250 18.90 10.16 6.25
N ARG A 251 18.02 9.93 7.22
CA ARG A 251 17.16 8.74 7.29
C ARG A 251 15.95 8.90 6.38
N LEU A 252 15.89 8.05 5.35
CA LEU A 252 14.85 8.05 4.32
C LEU A 252 14.07 6.72 4.34
N TYR A 253 12.75 6.81 4.29
CA TYR A 253 11.85 5.69 4.05
C TYR A 253 11.08 5.96 2.76
N VAL A 254 11.03 4.97 1.85
CA VAL A 254 10.33 5.10 0.57
C VAL A 254 9.24 4.04 0.48
N VAL A 255 8.00 4.48 0.37
CA VAL A 255 6.83 3.60 0.36
C VAL A 255 5.96 3.89 -0.84
N GLY A 256 5.15 2.93 -1.27
CA GLY A 256 4.14 3.16 -2.31
C GLY A 256 3.94 1.97 -3.22
N GLN A 257 3.84 2.19 -4.52
CA GLN A 257 3.66 1.09 -5.46
C GLN A 257 5.00 0.36 -5.65
N ARG A 258 5.08 -0.94 -5.28
CA ARG A 258 6.32 -1.74 -5.26
C ARG A 258 7.24 -1.49 -6.46
N GLY A 259 6.78 -1.80 -7.68
CA GLY A 259 7.61 -1.64 -8.87
C GLY A 259 8.03 -0.19 -9.19
N VAL A 260 7.28 0.82 -8.71
CA VAL A 260 7.64 2.24 -8.87
C VAL A 260 8.66 2.66 -7.82
N VAL A 261 8.50 2.17 -6.59
CA VAL A 261 9.49 2.35 -5.51
C VAL A 261 10.82 1.73 -5.91
N ASP A 262 10.81 0.48 -6.37
CA ASP A 262 12.01 -0.25 -6.78
C ASP A 262 12.75 0.49 -7.91
N ALA A 263 12.02 0.91 -8.96
CA ALA A 263 12.58 1.68 -10.06
C ALA A 263 13.18 3.02 -9.61
N LEU A 264 12.47 3.75 -8.74
CA LEU A 264 12.97 5.02 -8.23
C LEU A 264 14.25 4.84 -7.39
N VAL A 265 14.26 3.84 -6.49
CA VAL A 265 15.40 3.56 -5.61
C VAL A 265 16.63 3.17 -6.43
N GLU A 266 16.46 2.31 -7.43
CA GLU A 266 17.55 1.89 -8.33
C GLU A 266 18.06 3.05 -9.18
N GLU A 267 17.18 3.74 -9.91
CA GLU A 267 17.57 4.78 -10.87
C GLU A 267 18.18 6.01 -10.20
N ALA A 268 17.73 6.34 -8.98
CA ALA A 268 18.24 7.47 -8.21
C ALA A 268 19.38 7.09 -7.25
N ALA A 269 19.82 5.82 -7.26
CA ALA A 269 20.84 5.27 -6.37
C ALA A 269 20.58 5.65 -4.90
N LEU A 270 19.32 5.52 -4.45
CA LEU A 270 18.93 5.84 -3.09
C LEU A 270 19.32 4.69 -2.16
N GLU A 271 19.75 5.03 -0.95
CA GLU A 271 19.96 4.09 0.14
C GLU A 271 18.92 4.35 1.23
N PRO A 272 17.63 3.99 1.01
CA PRO A 272 16.61 4.15 2.03
C PRO A 272 16.87 3.19 3.20
N ALA A 273 16.53 3.63 4.41
CA ALA A 273 16.57 2.80 5.60
C ALA A 273 15.57 1.63 5.54
N ALA A 274 14.45 1.81 4.83
CA ALA A 274 13.54 0.74 4.46
C ALA A 274 12.65 1.14 3.29
N THR A 275 12.13 0.14 2.58
CA THR A 275 11.10 0.29 1.55
C THR A 275 9.88 -0.56 1.86
N ALA A 276 8.69 -0.12 1.43
CA ALA A 276 7.48 -0.92 1.59
C ALA A 276 6.43 -0.66 0.50
N ALA A 277 5.65 -1.68 0.18
CA ALA A 277 4.49 -1.53 -0.67
C ALA A 277 3.30 -1.03 0.17
N VAL A 278 2.64 0.06 -0.25
CA VAL A 278 1.41 0.57 0.39
C VAL A 278 0.39 1.01 -0.66
N ASP A 279 -0.89 0.77 -0.37
CA ASP A 279 -2.01 1.09 -1.25
C ASP A 279 -2.66 2.46 -0.96
N ALA A 280 -1.91 3.38 -0.37
CA ALA A 280 -2.39 4.73 -0.11
C ALA A 280 -2.69 5.47 -1.43
N THR A 281 -3.88 6.07 -1.53
CA THR A 281 -4.40 6.77 -2.73
C THR A 281 -5.20 8.01 -2.30
N GLY A 282 -5.65 8.83 -3.25
CA GLY A 282 -6.35 10.09 -2.98
C GLY A 282 -5.40 11.28 -2.94
N ASP A 283 -5.81 12.37 -2.29
CA ASP A 283 -5.01 13.59 -2.22
C ASP A 283 -3.62 13.32 -1.61
N PRO A 284 -2.52 13.88 -2.17
CA PRO A 284 -1.15 13.55 -1.76
C PRO A 284 -0.87 13.69 -0.26
N LYS A 285 -1.54 14.64 0.40
CA LYS A 285 -1.36 14.88 1.84
C LYS A 285 -2.03 13.79 2.69
N GLU A 286 -3.25 13.39 2.33
CA GLU A 286 -4.00 12.33 3.03
C GLU A 286 -3.38 10.96 2.73
N ALA A 287 -3.04 10.72 1.46
CA ALA A 287 -2.35 9.51 1.05
C ALA A 287 -1.02 9.32 1.82
N LEU A 288 -0.25 10.38 2.06
CA LEU A 288 0.96 10.29 2.87
C LEU A 288 0.68 9.90 4.34
N GLU A 289 -0.40 10.41 4.92
CA GLU A 289 -0.80 10.08 6.30
C GLU A 289 -1.23 8.61 6.42
N ASP A 290 -1.98 8.12 5.44
CA ASP A 290 -2.37 6.71 5.34
C ASP A 290 -1.17 5.80 5.08
N ALA A 291 -0.27 6.19 4.18
CA ALA A 291 0.98 5.49 3.91
C ALA A 291 1.84 5.39 5.18
N ARG A 292 2.01 6.49 5.92
CA ARG A 292 2.72 6.50 7.21
C ARG A 292 2.09 5.54 8.20
N ARG A 293 0.77 5.56 8.31
CA ARG A 293 0.02 4.69 9.21
C ARG A 293 0.22 3.21 8.85
N SER A 294 0.14 2.88 7.57
CA SER A 294 0.37 1.52 7.07
C SER A 294 1.80 1.07 7.32
N PHE A 295 2.78 1.91 6.99
CA PHE A 295 4.20 1.61 7.14
C PHE A 295 4.60 1.35 8.58
N TRP A 296 4.11 2.13 9.56
CA TRP A 296 4.40 1.92 10.99
C TRP A 296 3.43 0.98 11.70
N THR A 297 2.76 0.10 10.95
CA THR A 297 1.95 -0.98 11.52
C THR A 297 2.73 -2.28 11.45
N THR A 298 2.81 -2.98 12.58
CA THR A 298 3.50 -4.26 12.69
C THR A 298 2.49 -5.37 12.92
N THR A 299 2.59 -6.42 12.13
CA THR A 299 1.84 -7.66 12.36
C THR A 299 2.57 -8.50 13.41
N LEU A 300 1.88 -8.86 14.49
CA LEU A 300 2.32 -9.89 15.43
C LEU A 300 1.56 -11.17 15.14
N THR A 301 2.31 -12.26 14.95
CA THR A 301 1.76 -13.61 14.80
C THR A 301 2.23 -14.48 15.96
N VAL A 302 1.33 -15.23 16.56
CA VAL A 302 1.63 -16.26 17.58
C VAL A 302 1.69 -17.60 16.87
N VAL A 303 2.89 -18.19 16.86
CA VAL A 303 3.23 -19.46 16.18
C VAL A 303 3.44 -20.58 17.19
#